data_AF-A0A968PDZ7-F1
#
_entry.id   AF-A0A968PDZ7-F1
#
_cell.length_a   1.000
_cell.length_b   1.000
_cell.length_c   1.000
_cell.angle_alpha   90.00
_cell.angle_beta   90.00
_cell.angle_gamma   90.00
#
_symmetry.space_group_name_H-M   'P 1'
#
loop_
_entity.id
_entity.type
_entity.pdbx_description
1 polymer ?
#
loop_
_entity_poly.entity_id
_entity_poly.type
_entity_poly.pdbx_seq_one_letter_code
_entity_poly.pdbx_strand_id
1 'polypeptide(L)'
;MVPVWDVGPWNTDDSYWQSDRGDYPDLPVGLPQAEAAYYYGHNGGRDEFGRIITNPNGIDIADGTFWDDLGLSNNDWVDVSFLWLGADPGPGDAIDIAGPAPEQDNPPAPAAPAPPQEPPAATPIPLDSPVIPTGASSYDNSDSGFSTQGDGWQSHPCGVNGDHLWFNTAAGSSARATWTPNLATGTYEVRAYIPPCGEVAAVSAAAYIISHDGGTEQIEVNQADSEGVWVSLGSYSFGRRTSAQIRLSPIAGASGQAIRADALAWVPIEDTAAPVARVVNITREAMGYRVEWGGEDDLSGIATYDVEVRQLPRGLWRLWIDQQDLTSAWFGPDEGKHFAFRVRAATMLAMSRYGRKTM
;
A
#
# COMPACT_ATOMS: atom_id res chain seq x y z
N MET A 1 16.07 -17.97 3.72
CA MET A 1 16.43 -18.58 5.02
C MET A 1 16.49 -17.46 6.05
N VAL A 2 15.62 -17.49 7.05
CA VAL A 2 15.49 -16.44 8.08
C VAL A 2 15.77 -17.03 9.47
N PRO A 3 16.34 -16.25 10.42
CA PRO A 3 16.49 -16.71 11.80
C PRO A 3 15.13 -16.79 12.48
N VAL A 4 14.79 -17.96 13.04
CA VAL A 4 13.59 -18.12 13.89
C VAL A 4 13.95 -17.72 15.31
N TRP A 5 13.22 -16.75 15.87
CA TRP A 5 13.36 -16.30 17.25
C TRP A 5 12.08 -16.59 18.04
N ASP A 6 12.24 -17.49 19.01
CA ASP A 6 11.31 -17.91 20.07
C ASP A 6 10.03 -18.67 19.66
N VAL A 7 9.65 -19.59 20.54
CA VAL A 7 8.52 -20.54 20.39
C VAL A 7 7.23 -19.82 20.80
N GLY A 8 6.13 -20.03 20.06
CA GLY A 8 4.94 -19.19 20.10
C GLY A 8 4.39 -18.86 21.50
N PRO A 9 3.70 -17.73 21.67
CA PRO A 9 3.53 -16.99 22.93
C PRO A 9 2.68 -17.72 23.99
N TRP A 10 2.17 -18.91 23.67
CA TRP A 10 1.39 -19.74 24.59
C TRP A 10 2.16 -20.97 25.10
N ASN A 11 2.97 -21.65 24.28
CA ASN A 11 3.74 -22.83 24.69
C ASN A 11 5.19 -22.73 24.22
N THR A 12 6.12 -22.80 25.16
CA THR A 12 7.56 -22.64 24.92
C THR A 12 8.29 -23.97 24.74
N ASP A 13 7.75 -25.05 25.30
CA ASP A 13 8.35 -26.40 25.19
C ASP A 13 7.72 -27.24 24.05
N ASP A 14 6.82 -26.63 23.26
CA ASP A 14 6.16 -27.27 22.12
C ASP A 14 7.07 -27.38 20.89
N SER A 15 7.65 -28.57 20.70
CA SER A 15 8.42 -28.94 19.50
C SER A 15 7.59 -29.71 18.46
N TYR A 16 6.49 -29.15 17.97
CA TYR A 16 5.58 -29.79 17.00
C TYR A 16 6.23 -30.23 15.68
N TRP A 17 7.43 -29.77 15.35
CA TRP A 17 8.21 -30.21 14.18
C TRP A 17 8.98 -31.53 14.39
N GLN A 18 8.99 -32.11 15.59
CA GLN A 18 9.67 -33.37 15.91
C GLN A 18 8.70 -34.56 15.92
N SER A 19 9.17 -35.72 15.46
CA SER A 19 8.40 -36.98 15.51
C SER A 19 8.43 -37.67 16.88
N ASP A 20 9.44 -37.38 17.70
CA ASP A 20 9.62 -37.85 19.07
C ASP A 20 9.40 -36.72 20.09
N ARG A 21 8.35 -35.93 19.85
CA ARG A 21 7.97 -34.78 20.68
C ARG A 21 7.79 -35.18 22.16
N GLY A 22 8.46 -34.46 23.05
CA GLY A 22 8.44 -34.72 24.50
C GLY A 22 7.10 -34.37 25.16
N ASP A 23 6.65 -33.14 24.98
CA ASP A 23 5.35 -32.65 25.46
C ASP A 23 4.27 -32.83 24.40
N TYR A 24 3.07 -33.28 24.79
CA TYR A 24 1.95 -33.54 23.88
C TYR A 24 2.28 -34.55 22.75
N PRO A 25 2.81 -35.75 23.08
CA PRO A 25 3.22 -36.76 22.10
C PRO A 25 2.06 -37.40 21.33
N ASP A 26 0.82 -37.14 21.74
CA ASP A 26 -0.41 -37.60 21.10
C ASP A 26 -0.80 -36.76 19.88
N LEU A 27 -0.23 -35.55 19.72
CA LEU A 27 -0.46 -34.69 18.57
C LEU A 27 0.42 -35.09 17.37
N PRO A 28 -0.10 -35.02 16.13
CA PRO A 28 0.68 -35.31 14.93
C PRO A 28 1.80 -34.29 14.71
N VAL A 29 2.87 -34.73 14.04
CA VAL A 29 3.96 -33.85 13.60
C VAL A 29 3.40 -32.75 12.70
N GLY A 30 3.82 -31.51 12.96
CA GLY A 30 3.39 -30.32 12.24
C GLY A 30 2.18 -29.62 12.85
N LEU A 31 1.49 -30.20 13.85
CA LEU A 31 0.35 -29.57 14.51
C LEU A 31 0.77 -28.94 15.85
N PRO A 32 0.79 -27.59 15.96
CA PRO A 32 1.04 -26.90 17.22
C PRO A 32 -0.06 -27.22 18.25
N GLN A 33 0.32 -27.35 19.52
CA GLN A 33 -0.63 -27.59 20.60
C GLN A 33 -1.62 -26.44 20.76
N ALA A 34 -1.17 -25.20 20.54
CA ALA A 34 -2.03 -24.02 20.66
C ALA A 34 -3.19 -24.04 19.66
N GLU A 35 -2.91 -24.45 18.43
CA GLU A 35 -3.92 -24.69 17.40
C GLU A 35 -4.88 -25.81 17.83
N ALA A 36 -4.34 -26.93 18.32
CA ALA A 36 -5.15 -28.06 18.77
C ALA A 36 -6.02 -27.72 19.99
N ALA A 37 -5.55 -26.86 20.90
CA ALA A 37 -6.31 -26.42 22.05
C ALA A 37 -7.45 -25.47 21.63
N TYR A 38 -7.17 -24.57 20.69
CA TYR A 38 -8.13 -23.59 20.18
C TYR A 38 -9.27 -24.24 19.39
N TYR A 39 -8.96 -25.12 18.44
CA TYR A 39 -9.97 -25.74 17.57
C TYR A 39 -10.58 -27.02 18.13
N TYR A 40 -9.80 -27.81 18.90
CA TYR A 40 -10.20 -29.16 19.32
C TYR A 40 -10.28 -29.33 20.85
N GLY A 41 -10.04 -28.26 21.63
CA GLY A 41 -10.12 -28.31 23.09
C GLY A 41 -9.03 -29.18 23.74
N HIS A 42 -7.96 -29.49 23.01
CA HIS A 42 -6.82 -30.23 23.53
C HIS A 42 -6.25 -29.55 24.78
N ASN A 43 -5.79 -30.34 25.77
CA ASN A 43 -5.44 -29.85 27.12
C ASN A 43 -6.54 -28.99 27.80
N GLY A 44 -7.82 -29.23 27.48
CA GLY A 44 -8.94 -28.45 27.99
C GLY A 44 -8.98 -27.00 27.47
N GLY A 45 -8.40 -26.74 26.29
CA GLY A 45 -8.30 -25.41 25.69
C GLY A 45 -7.22 -24.52 26.31
N ARG A 46 -6.25 -25.14 27.00
CA ARG A 46 -5.22 -24.43 27.77
C ARG A 46 -3.81 -24.67 27.26
N ASP A 47 -2.99 -23.66 27.46
CA ASP A 47 -1.54 -23.73 27.26
C ASP A 47 -0.82 -24.45 28.42
N GLU A 48 0.50 -24.59 28.31
CA GLU A 48 1.35 -25.24 29.32
C GLU A 48 1.32 -24.55 30.69
N PHE A 49 0.97 -23.26 30.73
CA PHE A 49 0.82 -22.48 31.96
C PHE A 49 -0.61 -22.49 32.52
N GLY A 50 -1.53 -23.22 31.87
CA GLY A 50 -2.94 -23.34 32.27
C GLY A 50 -3.81 -22.14 31.90
N ARG A 51 -3.35 -21.21 31.04
CA ARG A 51 -4.12 -20.07 30.52
C ARG A 51 -5.00 -20.53 29.36
N ILE A 52 -6.14 -19.87 29.15
CA ILE A 52 -7.01 -20.17 28.01
C ILE A 52 -6.41 -19.58 26.74
N ILE A 53 -6.30 -20.39 25.70
CA ILE A 53 -5.79 -19.97 24.41
C ILE A 53 -6.88 -19.21 23.65
N THR A 54 -6.54 -18.00 23.18
CA THR A 54 -7.48 -17.13 22.45
C THR A 54 -7.16 -17.01 20.97
N ASN A 55 -5.98 -17.47 20.52
CA ASN A 55 -5.56 -17.49 19.12
C ASN A 55 -4.77 -18.79 18.84
N PRO A 56 -4.89 -19.39 17.63
CA PRO A 56 -4.26 -20.66 17.27
C PRO A 56 -2.82 -20.52 16.73
N ASN A 57 -1.99 -19.66 17.33
CA ASN A 57 -0.66 -19.38 16.78
C ASN A 57 0.38 -20.45 17.16
N GLY A 58 1.08 -20.96 16.14
CA GLY A 58 2.10 -22.00 16.27
C GLY A 58 3.56 -21.53 16.20
N ILE A 59 3.82 -20.38 15.60
CA ILE A 59 5.17 -19.83 15.47
C ILE A 59 5.10 -18.30 15.49
N ASP A 60 6.02 -17.68 16.24
CA ASP A 60 6.28 -16.26 16.09
C ASP A 60 7.45 -16.11 15.11
N ILE A 61 7.26 -15.30 14.09
CA ILE A 61 8.30 -14.96 13.11
C ILE A 61 8.84 -13.57 13.43
N ALA A 62 10.14 -13.37 13.15
CA ALA A 62 10.79 -12.09 13.41
C ALA A 62 10.04 -10.95 12.68
N ASP A 63 10.04 -9.76 13.28
CA ASP A 63 9.37 -8.57 12.75
C ASP A 63 9.74 -8.29 11.29
N GLY A 64 11.02 -8.35 10.92
CA GLY A 64 11.44 -8.20 9.53
C GLY A 64 10.85 -9.27 8.60
N THR A 65 10.72 -10.51 9.06
CA THR A 65 10.08 -11.57 8.24
C THR A 65 8.57 -11.42 8.19
N PHE A 66 7.94 -10.98 9.28
CA PHE A 66 6.49 -10.76 9.35
C PHE A 66 6.05 -9.63 8.44
N TRP A 67 6.68 -8.46 8.57
CA TRP A 67 6.26 -7.24 7.88
C TRP A 67 6.94 -7.10 6.51
N ASP A 68 8.25 -7.34 6.42
CA ASP A 68 9.04 -7.00 5.24
C ASP A 68 9.13 -8.16 4.24
N ASP A 69 9.27 -9.41 4.70
CA ASP A 69 9.43 -10.57 3.82
C ASP A 69 8.09 -11.21 3.40
N LEU A 70 7.17 -11.43 4.35
CA LEU A 70 5.88 -12.10 4.09
C LEU A 70 4.70 -11.12 3.93
N GLY A 71 4.87 -9.85 4.29
CA GLY A 71 3.83 -8.82 4.15
C GLY A 71 2.58 -9.09 5.01
N LEU A 72 2.72 -9.83 6.11
CA LEU A 72 1.61 -10.10 7.01
C LEU A 72 1.23 -8.81 7.75
N SER A 73 -0.07 -8.51 7.81
CA SER A 73 -0.61 -7.37 8.56
C SER A 73 -1.34 -7.78 9.85
N ASN A 74 -1.55 -9.08 10.02
CA ASN A 74 -2.14 -9.72 11.18
C ASN A 74 -1.66 -11.19 11.22
N ASN A 75 -2.02 -11.94 12.26
CA ASN A 75 -1.78 -13.37 12.31
C ASN A 75 -2.39 -14.06 11.09
N ASP A 76 -1.60 -14.83 10.37
CA ASP A 76 -2.03 -15.59 9.21
C ASP A 76 -1.27 -16.93 9.14
N TRP A 77 -1.74 -17.81 8.27
CA TRP A 77 -1.12 -19.10 8.02
C TRP A 77 0.12 -18.94 7.14
N VAL A 78 1.16 -19.70 7.47
CA VAL A 78 2.42 -19.71 6.73
C VAL A 78 2.91 -21.15 6.56
N ASP A 79 3.41 -21.46 5.36
CA ASP A 79 4.14 -22.71 5.12
C ASP A 79 5.61 -22.53 5.52
N VAL A 80 6.07 -23.36 6.45
CA VAL A 80 7.42 -23.26 7.02
C VAL A 80 8.22 -24.54 6.76
N SER A 81 9.42 -24.36 6.22
CA SER A 81 10.43 -25.42 6.14
C SER A 81 11.49 -25.22 7.23
N PHE A 82 11.61 -26.18 8.15
CA PHE A 82 12.64 -26.15 9.18
C PHE A 82 13.95 -26.72 8.64
N LEU A 83 14.86 -25.82 8.27
CA LEU A 83 16.10 -26.14 7.56
C LEU A 83 17.03 -27.09 8.35
N TRP A 84 16.90 -27.14 9.68
CA TRP A 84 17.63 -28.08 10.53
C TRP A 84 17.10 -29.52 10.48
N LEU A 85 15.96 -29.76 9.81
CA LEU A 85 15.44 -31.10 9.51
C LEU A 85 16.06 -31.71 8.23
N GLY A 86 16.95 -30.98 7.55
CA GLY A 86 17.91 -31.57 6.60
C GLY A 86 17.64 -31.40 5.11
N ALA A 87 16.64 -30.63 4.67
CA ALA A 87 16.50 -30.24 3.26
C ALA A 87 15.70 -28.93 3.06
N ASP A 88 16.16 -28.10 2.11
CA ASP A 88 15.50 -26.90 1.56
C ASP A 88 15.17 -27.17 0.09
N PRO A 89 13.90 -27.19 -0.36
CA PRO A 89 13.57 -27.47 -1.75
C PRO A 89 13.69 -26.27 -2.69
N GLY A 90 13.83 -25.03 -2.20
CA GLY A 90 13.90 -23.83 -3.04
C GLY A 90 12.65 -23.56 -3.91
N PRO A 91 12.51 -22.35 -4.49
CA PRO A 91 11.34 -21.97 -5.29
C PRO A 91 11.44 -22.59 -6.68
N GLY A 92 10.96 -23.83 -6.80
CA GLY A 92 10.95 -24.56 -8.06
C GLY A 92 10.46 -26.00 -7.96
N ASP A 93 10.56 -26.61 -6.78
CA ASP A 93 10.09 -28.00 -6.53
C ASP A 93 9.15 -28.09 -5.31
N ALA A 94 8.41 -27.02 -5.02
CA ALA A 94 7.23 -27.15 -4.17
C ALA A 94 6.25 -28.10 -4.89
N ILE A 95 6.04 -29.28 -4.32
CA ILE A 95 5.11 -30.27 -4.86
C ILE A 95 3.72 -29.62 -4.83
N ASP A 96 3.10 -29.46 -6.00
CA ASP A 96 1.66 -29.16 -6.09
C ASP A 96 0.90 -30.20 -5.25
N ILE A 97 0.23 -29.76 -4.18
CA ILE A 97 -0.82 -30.58 -3.59
C ILE A 97 -2.01 -30.52 -4.53
N ALA A 98 -1.96 -31.37 -5.57
CA ALA A 98 -3.12 -31.75 -6.33
C ALA A 98 -3.98 -32.69 -5.48
N GLY A 99 -4.87 -32.11 -4.69
CA GLY A 99 -5.94 -32.78 -3.95
C GLY A 99 -7.00 -31.75 -3.56
N PRO A 100 -8.31 -32.09 -3.59
CA PRO A 100 -9.33 -31.11 -3.27
C PRO A 100 -9.10 -30.61 -1.85
N ALA A 101 -9.24 -29.29 -1.64
CA ALA A 101 -9.34 -28.73 -0.30
C ALA A 101 -10.37 -29.55 0.49
N PRO A 102 -10.04 -30.06 1.70
CA PRO A 102 -11.01 -30.80 2.48
C PRO A 102 -12.22 -29.90 2.74
N GLU A 103 -13.39 -30.42 2.41
CA GLU A 103 -14.68 -29.82 2.67
C GLU A 103 -14.78 -29.49 4.17
N GLN A 104 -14.93 -28.20 4.51
CA GLN A 104 -15.15 -27.76 5.88
C GLN A 104 -16.57 -28.16 6.31
N ASP A 105 -16.68 -29.28 7.02
CA ASP A 105 -17.78 -29.52 7.96
C ASP A 105 -17.59 -28.58 9.15
N ASN A 106 -18.24 -27.42 9.12
CA ASN A 106 -18.28 -26.49 10.24
C ASN A 106 -19.05 -27.13 11.41
N PRO A 107 -18.46 -27.26 12.62
CA PRO A 107 -19.24 -27.57 13.81
C PRO A 107 -20.17 -26.40 14.18
N PRO A 108 -21.34 -26.65 14.81
CA PRO A 108 -22.33 -25.62 15.08
C PRO A 108 -21.80 -24.61 16.10
N ALA A 109 -22.03 -23.32 15.80
CA ALA A 109 -21.61 -22.18 16.59
C ALA A 109 -22.05 -22.26 18.07
N PRO A 110 -21.21 -21.83 19.03
CA PRO A 110 -21.61 -21.70 20.43
C PRO A 110 -22.69 -20.62 20.58
N ALA A 111 -23.61 -20.84 21.53
CA ALA A 111 -24.78 -20.00 21.76
C ALA A 111 -24.41 -18.53 22.05
N ALA A 112 -25.09 -17.63 21.33
CA ALA A 112 -24.89 -16.19 21.37
C ALA A 112 -25.12 -15.58 22.78
N PRO A 113 -24.38 -14.51 23.15
CA PRO A 113 -24.79 -13.64 24.26
C PRO A 113 -26.11 -12.92 23.89
N ALA A 114 -26.88 -12.55 24.92
CA ALA A 114 -28.18 -11.89 24.74
C ALA A 114 -28.08 -10.63 23.84
N PRO A 115 -29.08 -10.38 22.97
CA PRO A 115 -29.01 -9.33 21.96
C PRO A 115 -28.95 -7.93 22.57
N PRO A 116 -28.14 -7.01 22.01
CA PRO A 116 -28.25 -5.58 22.27
C PRO A 116 -29.67 -5.10 21.94
N GLN A 117 -30.23 -4.21 22.77
CA GLN A 117 -31.52 -3.59 22.47
C GLN A 117 -31.45 -2.82 21.14
N GLU A 118 -32.48 -3.04 20.32
CA GLU A 118 -32.64 -2.47 18.99
C GLU A 118 -32.64 -0.92 19.04
N PRO A 119 -31.79 -0.23 18.25
CA PRO A 119 -31.88 1.22 18.08
C PRO A 119 -33.28 1.60 17.54
N PRO A 120 -33.85 2.75 17.93
CA PRO A 120 -35.17 3.15 17.43
C PRO A 120 -35.13 3.24 15.90
N ALA A 121 -36.17 2.67 15.27
CA ALA A 121 -36.31 2.52 13.83
C ALA A 121 -35.91 3.79 13.06
N ALA A 122 -34.85 3.67 12.26
CA ALA A 122 -34.50 4.68 11.27
C ALA A 122 -35.50 4.63 10.12
N THR A 123 -36.06 5.79 9.79
CA THR A 123 -36.81 6.08 8.56
C THR A 123 -36.06 5.53 7.33
N PRO A 124 -36.74 4.94 6.33
CA PRO A 124 -36.05 4.34 5.18
C PRO A 124 -35.31 5.42 4.37
N ILE A 125 -33.99 5.23 4.20
CA ILE A 125 -33.12 6.05 3.35
C ILE A 125 -33.34 5.62 1.87
N PRO A 126 -33.39 6.54 0.89
CA PRO A 126 -33.61 6.20 -0.52
C PRO A 126 -32.44 5.42 -1.14
N LEU A 127 -32.71 4.66 -2.21
CA LEU A 127 -31.75 3.86 -2.99
C LEU A 127 -30.52 4.67 -3.50
N ASP A 128 -29.34 4.05 -3.38
CA ASP A 128 -28.13 4.17 -4.22
C ASP A 128 -27.35 5.50 -4.33
N SER A 129 -26.86 6.05 -3.21
CA SER A 129 -25.67 6.93 -3.27
C SER A 129 -24.39 6.09 -3.27
N PRO A 130 -23.44 6.31 -4.20
CA PRO A 130 -22.17 5.58 -4.25
C PRO A 130 -21.33 5.84 -2.99
N VAL A 131 -20.64 4.78 -2.53
CA VAL A 131 -19.76 4.86 -1.35
C VAL A 131 -18.44 5.55 -1.73
N ILE A 132 -18.09 6.60 -1.00
CA ILE A 132 -16.80 7.29 -1.13
C ILE A 132 -15.68 6.38 -0.59
N PRO A 133 -14.52 6.27 -1.26
CA PRO A 133 -13.40 5.46 -0.75
C PRO A 133 -12.98 5.88 0.67
N THR A 134 -12.74 4.90 1.54
CA THR A 134 -12.38 5.14 2.94
C THR A 134 -11.11 5.99 3.06
N GLY A 135 -11.15 7.01 3.93
CA GLY A 135 -10.01 7.90 4.18
C GLY A 135 -9.77 8.94 3.07
N ALA A 136 -10.55 8.93 1.99
CA ALA A 136 -10.40 9.89 0.92
C ALA A 136 -10.90 11.28 1.31
N SER A 137 -10.22 12.31 0.81
CA SER A 137 -10.82 13.64 0.67
C SER A 137 -11.64 13.66 -0.62
N SER A 138 -12.96 13.79 -0.55
CA SER A 138 -13.85 13.85 -1.72
C SER A 138 -14.32 15.26 -2.00
N TYR A 139 -14.47 15.60 -3.29
CA TYR A 139 -15.02 16.86 -3.76
C TYR A 139 -16.05 16.59 -4.85
N ASP A 140 -17.30 16.91 -4.54
CA ASP A 140 -18.52 16.74 -5.32
C ASP A 140 -18.84 17.98 -6.18
N ASN A 141 -19.75 17.86 -7.15
CA ASN A 141 -20.19 18.98 -7.98
C ASN A 141 -21.00 20.05 -7.22
N SER A 142 -21.46 19.75 -6.01
CA SER A 142 -22.10 20.71 -5.11
C SER A 142 -21.12 21.44 -4.17
N ASP A 143 -19.85 21.04 -4.12
CA ASP A 143 -18.86 21.59 -3.21
C ASP A 143 -18.24 22.91 -3.69
N SER A 144 -17.78 23.75 -2.75
CA SER A 144 -17.17 25.06 -3.04
C SER A 144 -15.88 25.01 -3.86
N GLY A 145 -15.26 23.83 -3.97
CA GLY A 145 -14.06 23.60 -4.78
C GLY A 145 -14.36 23.27 -6.25
N PHE A 146 -15.64 23.13 -6.61
CA PHE A 146 -16.08 22.79 -7.95
C PHE A 146 -16.55 24.02 -8.74
N SER A 147 -16.28 24.04 -10.05
CA SER A 147 -16.74 25.09 -10.95
C SER A 147 -16.85 24.59 -12.39
N THR A 148 -17.69 25.25 -13.20
CA THR A 148 -17.83 24.96 -14.62
C THR A 148 -17.50 26.18 -15.49
N GLN A 149 -17.09 25.89 -16.72
CA GLN A 149 -16.91 26.85 -17.81
C GLN A 149 -17.71 26.37 -19.02
N GLY A 150 -18.25 27.32 -19.79
CA GLY A 150 -19.14 27.08 -20.92
C GLY A 150 -20.60 27.03 -20.49
N ASP A 151 -21.48 27.67 -21.26
CA ASP A 151 -22.91 27.67 -21.00
C ASP A 151 -23.54 26.36 -21.49
N GLY A 152 -24.48 25.80 -20.72
CA GLY A 152 -25.23 24.59 -21.12
C GLY A 152 -24.98 23.34 -20.29
N TRP A 153 -24.32 23.46 -19.13
CA TRP A 153 -24.31 22.40 -18.12
C TRP A 153 -25.71 22.20 -17.55
N GLN A 154 -26.11 20.93 -17.39
CA GLN A 154 -27.40 20.53 -16.85
C GLN A 154 -27.18 19.57 -15.69
N SER A 155 -28.10 19.55 -14.74
CA SER A 155 -28.06 18.59 -13.63
C SER A 155 -28.93 17.37 -13.91
N HIS A 156 -28.62 16.25 -13.25
CA HIS A 156 -29.44 15.04 -13.29
C HIS A 156 -29.40 14.33 -11.91
N PRO A 157 -30.55 13.88 -11.37
CA PRO A 157 -30.68 13.44 -9.98
C PRO A 157 -30.17 12.01 -9.75
N CYS A 158 -28.85 11.86 -9.73
CA CYS A 158 -28.12 10.64 -9.41
C CYS A 158 -26.63 10.94 -9.35
N GLY A 159 -25.83 10.06 -8.74
CA GLY A 159 -24.41 10.29 -8.52
C GLY A 159 -24.08 10.36 -7.04
N VAL A 160 -22.85 10.76 -6.71
CA VAL A 160 -22.50 11.12 -5.33
C VAL A 160 -23.43 12.23 -4.86
N ASN A 161 -23.90 12.13 -3.62
CA ASN A 161 -24.89 13.05 -3.04
C ASN A 161 -26.21 13.22 -3.83
N GLY A 162 -26.49 12.34 -4.81
CA GLY A 162 -27.74 12.31 -5.55
C GLY A 162 -27.88 13.34 -6.68
N ASP A 163 -26.80 14.00 -7.09
CA ASP A 163 -26.79 14.93 -8.23
C ASP A 163 -25.46 14.84 -8.97
N HIS A 164 -25.50 14.96 -10.29
CA HIS A 164 -24.29 15.22 -11.07
C HIS A 164 -24.59 16.23 -12.18
N LEU A 165 -23.55 16.88 -12.69
CA LEU A 165 -23.65 17.74 -13.86
C LEU A 165 -23.24 17.00 -15.13
N TRP A 166 -23.88 17.34 -16.23
CA TRP A 166 -23.50 16.86 -17.55
C TRP A 166 -23.61 17.96 -18.60
N PHE A 167 -22.87 17.77 -19.70
CA PHE A 167 -22.85 18.70 -20.83
C PHE A 167 -22.95 17.93 -22.14
N ASN A 168 -23.87 18.32 -23.02
CA ASN A 168 -23.98 17.75 -24.37
C ASN A 168 -22.87 18.30 -25.27
N THR A 169 -21.91 17.45 -25.59
CA THR A 169 -20.70 17.86 -26.30
C THR A 169 -21.00 18.23 -27.76
N ALA A 170 -20.31 19.26 -28.25
CA ALA A 170 -20.40 19.74 -29.62
C ALA A 170 -19.01 20.07 -30.15
N ALA A 171 -18.82 20.01 -31.47
CA ALA A 171 -17.56 20.37 -32.10
C ALA A 171 -17.13 21.81 -31.71
N GLY A 172 -15.91 21.96 -31.21
CA GLY A 172 -15.37 23.25 -30.78
C GLY A 172 -15.86 23.73 -29.41
N SER A 173 -16.57 22.90 -28.63
CA SER A 173 -16.97 23.26 -27.26
C SER A 173 -15.76 23.54 -26.36
N SER A 174 -15.86 24.61 -25.57
CA SER A 174 -14.91 24.95 -24.50
C SER A 174 -15.41 24.50 -23.12
N ALA A 175 -16.45 23.67 -23.06
CA ALA A 175 -17.04 23.21 -21.81
C ALA A 175 -16.01 22.49 -20.94
N ARG A 176 -15.95 22.87 -19.65
CA ARG A 176 -15.00 22.33 -18.70
C ARG A 176 -15.56 22.31 -17.29
N ALA A 177 -15.39 21.21 -16.59
CA ALA A 177 -15.58 21.14 -15.14
C ALA A 177 -14.21 21.19 -14.45
N THR A 178 -14.10 21.86 -13.31
CA THR A 178 -12.84 22.05 -12.58
C THR A 178 -13.04 21.82 -11.09
N TRP A 179 -12.23 20.93 -10.52
CA TRP A 179 -12.12 20.73 -9.08
C TRP A 179 -10.81 21.34 -8.58
N THR A 180 -10.88 22.13 -7.51
CA THR A 180 -9.74 22.79 -6.86
C THR A 180 -9.79 22.51 -5.35
N PRO A 181 -9.41 21.29 -4.93
CA PRO A 181 -9.51 20.89 -3.54
C PRO A 181 -8.47 21.57 -2.66
N ASN A 182 -8.78 21.71 -1.37
CA ASN A 182 -7.80 22.05 -0.35
C ASN A 182 -7.31 20.77 0.32
N LEU A 183 -6.10 20.33 -0.05
CA LEU A 183 -5.52 19.07 0.41
C LEU A 183 -4.33 19.33 1.33
N ALA A 184 -4.13 18.46 2.31
CA ALA A 184 -2.86 18.39 3.02
C ALA A 184 -1.75 17.94 2.06
N THR A 185 -0.52 18.38 2.32
CA THR A 185 0.64 17.92 1.54
C THR A 185 0.80 16.41 1.65
N GLY A 186 0.90 15.71 0.53
CA GLY A 186 0.98 14.25 0.51
C GLY A 186 0.90 13.64 -0.88
N THR A 187 1.01 12.32 -0.96
CA THR A 187 0.78 11.53 -2.18
C THR A 187 -0.59 10.88 -2.10
N TYR A 188 -1.33 10.90 -3.20
CA TYR A 188 -2.71 10.44 -3.27
C TYR A 188 -2.96 9.66 -4.55
N GLU A 189 -3.73 8.59 -4.48
CA GLU A 189 -4.44 8.05 -5.64
C GLU A 189 -5.64 8.96 -5.90
N VAL A 190 -5.75 9.46 -7.12
CA VAL A 190 -6.90 10.26 -7.54
C VAL A 190 -7.88 9.36 -8.26
N ARG A 191 -9.15 9.40 -7.84
CA ARG A 191 -10.24 8.66 -8.48
C ARG A 191 -11.37 9.59 -8.91
N ALA A 192 -12.02 9.26 -10.02
CA ALA A 192 -13.21 9.94 -10.53
C ALA A 192 -14.41 9.00 -10.51
N TYR A 193 -15.53 9.44 -9.94
CA TYR A 193 -16.78 8.69 -10.03
C TYR A 193 -17.50 9.02 -11.33
N ILE A 194 -17.94 7.99 -12.05
CA ILE A 194 -18.69 8.15 -13.30
C ILE A 194 -20.16 7.81 -13.05
N PRO A 195 -21.09 8.79 -13.14
CA PRO A 195 -22.52 8.53 -12.90
C PRO A 195 -23.11 7.53 -13.91
N PRO A 196 -23.89 6.52 -13.47
CA PRO A 196 -24.46 5.49 -14.34
C PRO A 196 -25.79 5.87 -15.01
N CYS A 197 -26.06 7.17 -15.13
CA CYS A 197 -27.39 7.70 -15.35
C CYS A 197 -27.35 8.98 -16.19
N GLY A 198 -28.47 9.28 -16.85
CA GLY A 198 -28.61 10.39 -17.78
C GLY A 198 -29.20 9.92 -19.10
N GLU A 199 -29.98 10.79 -19.74
CA GLU A 199 -30.70 10.45 -20.98
C GLU A 199 -29.78 10.38 -22.21
N VAL A 200 -28.65 11.09 -22.16
CA VAL A 200 -27.66 11.14 -23.23
C VAL A 200 -26.51 10.19 -22.89
N ALA A 201 -26.12 9.38 -23.87
CA ALA A 201 -25.01 8.43 -23.74
C ALA A 201 -23.71 9.16 -23.37
N ALA A 202 -22.96 8.61 -22.42
CA ALA A 202 -21.70 9.19 -21.99
C ALA A 202 -20.64 9.19 -23.11
N VAL A 203 -19.67 10.09 -23.01
CA VAL A 203 -18.53 10.14 -23.94
C VAL A 203 -17.64 8.90 -23.79
N SER A 204 -17.13 8.39 -24.90
CA SER A 204 -16.13 7.32 -24.90
C SER A 204 -14.71 7.81 -24.63
N ALA A 205 -14.50 9.13 -24.60
CA ALA A 205 -13.21 9.77 -24.38
C ALA A 205 -13.39 11.14 -23.70
N ALA A 206 -13.08 11.19 -22.41
CA ALA A 206 -13.03 12.40 -21.59
C ALA A 206 -11.59 12.66 -21.13
N ALA A 207 -11.10 13.88 -21.30
CA ALA A 207 -9.78 14.29 -20.83
C ALA A 207 -9.87 14.85 -19.41
N TYR A 208 -9.21 14.18 -18.47
CA TYR A 208 -8.90 14.68 -17.14
C TYR A 208 -7.47 15.24 -17.15
N ILE A 209 -7.32 16.53 -16.94
CA ILE A 209 -6.03 17.21 -16.86
C ILE A 209 -5.72 17.47 -15.39
N ILE A 210 -4.70 16.82 -14.86
CA ILE A 210 -4.31 16.82 -13.45
C ILE A 210 -3.07 17.72 -13.28
N SER A 211 -3.20 18.78 -12.48
CA SER A 211 -2.07 19.61 -12.05
C SER A 211 -1.59 19.20 -10.67
N HIS A 212 -0.35 18.70 -10.58
CA HIS A 212 0.28 18.14 -9.38
C HIS A 212 1.71 18.69 -9.19
N ASP A 213 2.42 18.30 -8.13
CA ASP A 213 3.75 18.85 -7.82
C ASP A 213 4.83 18.48 -8.86
N GLY A 214 4.61 17.41 -9.63
CA GLY A 214 5.50 16.93 -10.69
C GLY A 214 5.25 17.57 -12.06
N GLY A 215 4.15 18.29 -12.24
CA GLY A 215 3.77 18.89 -13.51
C GLY A 215 2.28 18.80 -13.80
N THR A 216 1.93 18.66 -15.07
CA THR A 216 0.55 18.46 -15.51
C THR A 216 0.49 17.24 -16.41
N GLU A 217 -0.45 16.35 -16.13
CA GLU A 217 -0.70 15.12 -16.89
C GLU A 217 -2.14 15.12 -17.42
N GLN A 218 -2.36 14.48 -18.57
CA GLN A 218 -3.69 14.27 -19.13
C GLN A 218 -3.99 12.78 -19.20
N ILE A 219 -5.10 12.38 -18.58
CA ILE A 219 -5.62 11.02 -18.58
C ILE A 219 -6.93 10.99 -19.35
N GLU A 220 -7.03 10.05 -20.28
CA GLU A 220 -8.24 9.80 -21.04
C GLU A 220 -9.06 8.70 -20.38
N VAL A 221 -10.34 8.96 -20.12
CA VAL A 221 -11.27 7.99 -19.54
C VAL A 221 -12.45 7.79 -20.49
N ASN A 222 -12.78 6.54 -20.74
CA ASN A 222 -14.04 6.17 -21.38
C ASN A 222 -15.15 6.14 -20.33
N GLN A 223 -15.98 7.19 -20.29
CA GLN A 223 -17.08 7.29 -19.33
C GLN A 223 -18.22 6.31 -19.65
N ALA A 224 -18.43 5.95 -20.92
CA ALA A 224 -19.47 5.01 -21.31
C ALA A 224 -19.21 3.59 -20.75
N ASP A 225 -17.95 3.16 -20.70
CA ASP A 225 -17.58 1.83 -20.21
C ASP A 225 -17.29 1.79 -18.69
N SER A 226 -17.36 2.94 -18.02
CA SER A 226 -16.98 3.08 -16.61
C SER A 226 -18.12 3.55 -15.71
N GLU A 227 -19.35 3.46 -16.18
CA GLU A 227 -20.55 3.88 -15.45
C GLU A 227 -20.69 3.17 -14.09
N GLY A 228 -20.98 3.94 -13.04
CA GLY A 228 -21.27 3.46 -11.70
C GLY A 228 -20.04 3.15 -10.84
N VAL A 229 -18.82 3.36 -11.33
CA VAL A 229 -17.58 3.03 -10.62
C VAL A 229 -16.66 4.23 -10.39
N TRP A 230 -15.78 4.09 -9.40
CA TRP A 230 -14.64 4.98 -9.19
C TRP A 230 -13.46 4.54 -10.07
N VAL A 231 -13.14 5.33 -11.09
CA VAL A 231 -12.02 5.11 -12.00
C VAL A 231 -10.76 5.76 -11.44
N SER A 232 -9.65 5.02 -11.39
CA SER A 232 -8.35 5.60 -11.04
C SER A 232 -7.82 6.49 -12.16
N LEU A 233 -7.43 7.71 -11.81
CA LEU A 233 -6.72 8.64 -12.69
C LEU A 233 -5.20 8.55 -12.49
N GLY A 234 -4.71 7.78 -11.51
CA GLY A 234 -3.29 7.64 -11.19
C GLY A 234 -2.92 8.22 -9.82
N SER A 235 -1.62 8.18 -9.53
CA SER A 235 -1.06 8.55 -8.23
C SER A 235 -0.19 9.80 -8.35
N TYR A 236 -0.43 10.78 -7.46
CA TYR A 236 0.13 12.12 -7.58
C TYR A 236 0.48 12.73 -6.23
N SER A 237 1.58 13.48 -6.17
CA SER A 237 1.92 14.32 -5.01
C SER A 237 1.36 15.74 -5.14
N PHE A 238 0.81 16.27 -4.04
CA PHE A 238 0.23 17.61 -3.96
C PHE A 238 0.73 18.40 -2.75
N GLY A 239 0.68 19.72 -2.85
CA GLY A 239 0.84 20.63 -1.71
C GLY A 239 2.28 21.08 -1.41
N ARG A 240 3.27 20.80 -2.27
CA ARG A 240 4.64 21.34 -2.12
C ARG A 240 4.94 22.51 -3.04
N ARG A 241 4.43 22.48 -4.28
CA ARG A 241 4.76 23.44 -5.35
C ARG A 241 3.53 23.99 -6.05
N THR A 242 2.48 23.17 -6.13
CA THR A 242 1.26 23.49 -6.88
C THR A 242 0.04 23.13 -6.03
N SER A 243 -0.98 23.99 -6.04
CA SER A 243 -2.30 23.65 -5.52
C SER A 243 -2.98 22.67 -6.46
N ALA A 244 -3.56 21.60 -5.90
CA ALA A 244 -4.25 20.59 -6.69
C ALA A 244 -5.36 21.20 -7.55
N GLN A 245 -5.38 20.88 -8.84
CA GLN A 245 -6.45 21.25 -9.76
C GLN A 245 -6.65 20.13 -10.78
N ILE A 246 -7.89 19.72 -10.97
CA ILE A 246 -8.25 18.75 -12.01
C ILE A 246 -9.32 19.37 -12.91
N ARG A 247 -9.08 19.31 -14.22
CA ARG A 247 -9.99 19.82 -15.25
C ARG A 247 -10.50 18.67 -16.09
N LEU A 248 -11.82 18.56 -16.21
CA LEU A 248 -12.49 17.63 -17.10
C LEU A 248 -12.96 18.38 -18.34
N SER A 249 -12.61 17.89 -19.52
CA SER A 249 -13.07 18.44 -20.80
C SER A 249 -13.32 17.35 -21.84
N PRO A 250 -14.25 17.57 -22.78
CA PRO A 250 -14.50 16.62 -23.86
C PRO A 250 -13.33 16.60 -24.85
N ILE A 251 -13.02 15.42 -25.37
CA ILE A 251 -12.04 15.26 -26.45
C ILE A 251 -12.74 15.46 -27.81
N ALA A 252 -12.00 15.93 -28.80
CA ALA A 252 -12.51 16.16 -30.15
C ALA A 252 -13.08 14.86 -30.75
N GLY A 253 -14.33 14.90 -31.23
CA GLY A 253 -14.99 13.77 -31.92
C GLY A 253 -16.24 13.23 -31.24
N ALA A 254 -16.57 13.65 -30.01
CA ALA A 254 -17.67 13.08 -29.22
C ALA A 254 -19.06 13.74 -29.42
N SER A 255 -19.28 14.49 -30.51
CA SER A 255 -20.48 15.33 -30.66
C SER A 255 -21.79 14.57 -30.45
N GLY A 256 -22.68 15.12 -29.61
CA GLY A 256 -23.98 14.52 -29.26
C GLY A 256 -23.94 13.55 -28.08
N GLN A 257 -22.77 13.35 -27.45
CA GLN A 257 -22.62 12.57 -26.22
C GLN A 257 -22.46 13.49 -25.00
N ALA A 258 -22.77 12.96 -23.82
CA ALA A 258 -22.65 13.67 -22.55
C ALA A 258 -21.28 13.46 -21.91
N ILE A 259 -20.58 14.55 -21.60
CA ILE A 259 -19.52 14.50 -20.59
C ILE A 259 -20.16 14.69 -19.22
N ARG A 260 -19.91 13.78 -18.28
CA ARG A 260 -20.51 13.77 -16.94
C ARG A 260 -19.47 14.17 -15.89
N ALA A 261 -19.84 15.04 -14.97
CA ALA A 261 -19.02 15.60 -13.90
C ALA A 261 -19.77 15.48 -12.58
N ASP A 262 -19.20 14.72 -11.65
CA ASP A 262 -19.78 14.42 -10.34
C ASP A 262 -18.73 14.68 -9.26
N ALA A 263 -18.01 13.63 -8.83
CA ALA A 263 -17.08 13.71 -7.72
C ALA A 263 -15.68 13.17 -8.07
N LEU A 264 -14.69 13.78 -7.42
CA LEU A 264 -13.31 13.30 -7.37
C LEU A 264 -12.94 12.93 -5.93
N ALA A 265 -12.13 11.89 -5.76
CA ALA A 265 -11.63 11.42 -4.48
C ALA A 265 -10.11 11.34 -4.49
N TRP A 266 -9.47 11.92 -3.47
CA TRP A 266 -8.04 11.82 -3.20
C TRP A 266 -7.82 10.84 -2.05
N VAL A 267 -7.47 9.60 -2.37
CA VAL A 267 -7.17 8.55 -1.39
C VAL A 267 -5.71 8.70 -0.98
N PRO A 268 -5.38 9.01 0.28
CA PRO A 268 -3.99 9.16 0.70
C PRO A 268 -3.26 7.84 0.50
N ILE A 269 -2.09 7.91 -0.13
CA ILE A 269 -1.15 6.79 -0.18
C ILE A 269 -0.09 7.07 0.87
N GLU A 270 -0.04 6.23 1.90
CA GLU A 270 1.05 6.26 2.85
C GLU A 270 2.29 5.63 2.19
N ASP A 271 3.28 6.46 1.90
CA ASP A 271 4.62 5.99 1.54
C ASP A 271 5.33 5.54 2.81
N THR A 272 5.16 4.26 3.13
CA THR A 272 5.82 3.59 4.26
C THR A 272 7.03 2.76 3.82
N ALA A 273 7.26 2.63 2.51
CA ALA A 273 8.39 1.89 1.96
C ALA A 273 9.68 2.71 2.12
N ALA A 274 10.71 2.12 2.74
CA ALA A 274 12.02 2.75 2.76
C ALA A 274 12.67 2.63 1.38
N PRO A 275 13.32 3.68 0.86
CA PRO A 275 13.98 3.62 -0.43
C PRO A 275 15.14 2.64 -0.36
N VAL A 276 15.27 1.77 -1.37
CA VAL A 276 16.37 0.80 -1.43
C VAL A 276 17.57 1.47 -2.07
N ALA A 277 18.73 1.43 -1.41
CA ALA A 277 19.98 1.95 -1.96
C ALA A 277 21.09 0.90 -1.91
N ARG A 278 21.93 0.88 -2.94
CA ARG A 278 23.10 0.00 -3.02
C ARG A 278 24.30 0.72 -3.62
N VAL A 279 25.49 0.31 -3.17
CA VAL A 279 26.73 0.63 -3.88
C VAL A 279 26.71 -0.21 -5.16
N VAL A 280 26.71 0.46 -6.31
CA VAL A 280 26.57 -0.17 -7.63
C VAL A 280 27.93 -0.63 -8.14
N ASN A 281 28.96 0.19 -7.93
CA ASN A 281 30.28 -0.09 -8.47
C ASN A 281 31.38 0.60 -7.64
N ILE A 282 32.54 -0.05 -7.54
CA ILE A 282 33.75 0.52 -6.94
C ILE A 282 34.91 0.24 -7.89
N THR A 283 35.48 1.29 -8.46
CA THR A 283 36.61 1.18 -9.38
C THR A 283 37.84 1.84 -8.79
N ARG A 284 39.01 1.22 -8.96
CA ARG A 284 40.28 1.83 -8.54
C ARG A 284 40.58 3.03 -9.43
N GLU A 285 40.77 4.20 -8.82
CA GLU A 285 41.10 5.44 -9.54
C GLU A 285 42.28 6.12 -8.84
N ALA A 286 43.44 6.07 -9.49
CA ALA A 286 44.72 6.56 -8.96
C ALA A 286 45.04 5.98 -7.56
N MET A 287 45.26 6.85 -6.57
CA MET A 287 45.57 6.46 -5.19
C MET A 287 44.31 6.23 -4.34
N GLY A 288 43.16 5.98 -4.96
CA GLY A 288 41.89 5.80 -4.26
C GLY A 288 40.86 5.03 -5.09
N TYR A 289 39.59 5.29 -4.84
CA TYR A 289 38.47 4.59 -5.46
C TYR A 289 37.41 5.58 -5.96
N ARG A 290 36.85 5.34 -7.14
CA ARG A 290 35.55 5.90 -7.54
C ARG A 290 34.46 4.97 -7.03
N VAL A 291 33.57 5.53 -6.22
CA VAL A 291 32.42 4.82 -5.65
C VAL A 291 31.17 5.35 -6.31
N GLU A 292 30.37 4.46 -6.88
CA GLU A 292 29.11 4.77 -7.55
C GLU A 292 27.98 4.08 -6.81
N TRP A 293 26.88 4.78 -6.58
CA TRP A 293 25.72 4.28 -5.85
C TRP A 293 24.43 4.74 -6.51
N GLY A 294 23.35 4.03 -6.21
CA GLY A 294 22.03 4.36 -6.69
C GLY A 294 20.99 3.62 -5.87
N GLY A 295 19.74 3.91 -6.17
CA GLY A 295 18.62 3.31 -5.50
C GLY A 295 17.36 3.42 -6.32
N GLU A 296 16.35 2.70 -5.86
CA GLU A 296 15.02 2.64 -6.42
C GLU A 296 14.05 2.97 -5.28
N ASP A 297 12.98 3.66 -5.62
CA ASP A 297 11.90 3.99 -4.70
C ASP A 297 10.58 3.90 -5.47
N ASP A 298 9.63 3.17 -4.89
CA ASP A 298 8.43 2.73 -5.62
C ASP A 298 7.40 3.85 -5.82
N LEU A 299 7.50 4.96 -5.07
CA LEU A 299 6.41 5.94 -5.01
C LEU A 299 6.82 7.43 -4.91
N SER A 300 7.89 7.76 -4.19
CA SER A 300 8.24 9.14 -3.82
C SER A 300 9.51 9.67 -4.50
N GLY A 301 10.32 8.76 -5.04
CA GLY A 301 11.64 9.05 -5.58
C GLY A 301 12.68 9.34 -4.49
N ILE A 302 13.96 9.12 -4.83
CA ILE A 302 15.06 9.36 -3.89
C ILE A 302 15.49 10.82 -3.94
N ALA A 303 15.50 11.48 -2.79
CA ALA A 303 15.91 12.87 -2.66
C ALA A 303 17.42 13.02 -2.45
N THR A 304 17.98 12.19 -1.56
CA THR A 304 19.39 12.25 -1.18
C THR A 304 19.93 10.89 -0.78
N TYR A 305 21.25 10.76 -0.80
CA TYR A 305 22.00 9.63 -0.30
C TYR A 305 22.95 10.02 0.83
N ASP A 306 23.07 9.11 1.81
CA ASP A 306 24.17 9.10 2.76
C ASP A 306 25.07 7.91 2.45
N VAL A 307 26.38 8.15 2.34
CA VAL A 307 27.36 7.09 2.13
C VAL A 307 28.25 7.00 3.35
N GLU A 308 28.34 5.81 3.94
CA GLU A 308 29.24 5.52 5.05
C GLU A 308 30.39 4.64 4.59
N VAL A 309 31.56 4.87 5.19
CA VAL A 309 32.79 4.14 4.93
C VAL A 309 33.33 3.55 6.22
N ARG A 310 33.89 2.34 6.15
CA ARG A 310 34.70 1.76 7.21
C ARG A 310 36.03 1.24 6.67
N GLN A 311 37.08 1.38 7.45
CA GLN A 311 38.36 0.73 7.16
C GLN A 311 38.32 -0.75 7.57
N LEU A 312 38.82 -1.63 6.72
CA LEU A 312 38.93 -3.07 7.00
C LEU A 312 40.28 -3.41 7.67
N PRO A 313 40.35 -4.49 8.47
CA PRO A 313 39.24 -5.37 8.84
C PRO A 313 38.44 -4.90 10.07
N ARG A 314 38.90 -3.88 10.80
CA ARG A 314 38.38 -3.52 12.15
C ARG A 314 38.14 -2.02 12.35
N GLY A 315 37.41 -1.39 11.44
CA GLY A 315 36.99 0.01 11.53
C GLY A 315 35.49 0.15 11.80
N LEU A 316 35.13 1.24 12.49
CA LEU A 316 33.74 1.68 12.63
C LEU A 316 33.26 2.33 11.32
N TRP A 317 31.96 2.21 11.06
CA TRP A 317 31.29 2.98 10.02
C TRP A 317 31.33 4.47 10.39
N ARG A 318 31.67 5.31 9.42
CA ARG A 318 31.65 6.76 9.53
C ARG A 318 30.98 7.35 8.30
N LEU A 319 30.18 8.40 8.51
CA LEU A 319 29.59 9.17 7.43
C LEU A 319 30.68 9.82 6.58
N TRP A 320 30.58 9.64 5.27
CA TRP A 320 31.48 10.23 4.28
C TRP A 320 30.73 11.23 3.39
N ILE A 321 29.57 10.84 2.86
CA ILE A 321 28.66 11.71 2.11
C ILE A 321 27.39 11.87 2.94
N ASP A 322 26.94 13.12 3.12
CA ASP A 322 25.80 13.49 3.95
C ASP A 322 24.76 14.24 3.10
N GLN A 323 23.59 13.65 2.93
CA GLN A 323 22.41 14.20 2.28
C GLN A 323 22.68 14.88 0.92
N GLN A 324 23.38 14.18 0.02
CA GLN A 324 23.66 14.68 -1.33
C GLN A 324 22.81 13.98 -2.39
N ASP A 325 22.49 14.67 -3.48
CA ASP A 325 21.83 14.11 -4.68
C ASP A 325 22.83 13.48 -5.67
N LEU A 326 24.09 13.36 -5.27
CA LEU A 326 25.15 12.70 -6.02
C LEU A 326 24.90 11.19 -6.10
N THR A 327 25.36 10.58 -7.20
CA THR A 327 25.38 9.12 -7.43
C THR A 327 26.80 8.57 -7.62
N SER A 328 27.82 9.43 -7.50
CA SER A 328 29.21 9.00 -7.48
C SER A 328 30.12 10.00 -6.77
N ALA A 329 31.20 9.51 -6.16
CA ALA A 329 32.28 10.33 -5.60
C ALA A 329 33.61 9.56 -5.56
N TRP A 330 34.72 10.31 -5.50
CA TRP A 330 36.06 9.76 -5.33
C TRP A 330 36.47 9.72 -3.86
N PHE A 331 36.87 8.55 -3.36
CA PHE A 331 37.39 8.31 -2.01
C PHE A 331 38.89 8.01 -2.04
N GLY A 332 39.69 8.82 -1.35
CA GLY A 332 41.10 8.56 -1.15
C GLY A 332 41.86 9.74 -0.51
N PRO A 333 43.21 9.64 -0.43
CA PRO A 333 44.01 8.49 -0.83
C PRO A 333 43.80 7.27 0.10
N ASP A 334 43.92 6.05 -0.44
CA ASP A 334 43.74 4.80 0.30
C ASP A 334 44.94 4.40 1.16
N GLU A 335 46.14 4.90 0.83
CA GLU A 335 47.39 4.63 1.55
C GLU A 335 47.68 3.12 1.76
N GLY A 336 47.23 2.26 0.85
CA GLY A 336 47.34 0.80 0.95
C GLY A 336 46.35 0.16 1.93
N LYS A 337 45.40 0.91 2.47
CA LYS A 337 44.34 0.42 3.36
C LYS A 337 43.14 -0.06 2.53
N HIS A 338 42.39 -1.01 3.07
CA HIS A 338 41.16 -1.51 2.45
C HIS A 338 39.94 -0.89 3.13
N PHE A 339 38.88 -0.68 2.35
CA PHE A 339 37.66 -0.02 2.81
C PHE A 339 36.43 -0.79 2.35
N ALA A 340 35.33 -0.64 3.11
CA ALA A 340 34.00 -1.04 2.71
C ALA A 340 33.08 0.18 2.74
N PHE A 341 32.09 0.18 1.86
CA PHE A 341 31.11 1.25 1.71
C PHE A 341 29.70 0.68 1.86
N ARG A 342 28.80 1.49 2.41
CA ARG A 342 27.36 1.24 2.38
C ARG A 342 26.64 2.54 2.14
N VAL A 343 25.43 2.47 1.59
CA VAL A 343 24.62 3.63 1.24
C VAL A 343 23.23 3.44 1.79
N ARG A 344 22.60 4.55 2.19
CA ARG A 344 21.16 4.62 2.46
C ARG A 344 20.59 5.80 1.67
N ALA A 345 19.37 5.63 1.18
CA ALA A 345 18.62 6.70 0.54
C ALA A 345 17.64 7.32 1.54
N ALA A 346 17.28 8.57 1.30
CA ALA A 346 16.17 9.21 1.99
C ALA A 346 15.20 9.77 0.96
N THR A 347 13.91 9.55 1.22
CA THR A 347 12.83 10.15 0.42
C THR A 347 12.59 11.59 0.86
N MET A 348 11.94 12.37 -0.01
CA MET A 348 11.52 13.72 0.33
C MET A 348 10.50 13.79 1.49
N LEU A 349 9.88 12.67 1.88
CA LEU A 349 8.97 12.55 3.02
C LEU A 349 9.71 12.37 4.36
N ALA A 350 10.83 11.64 4.37
CA ALA A 350 11.63 11.43 5.58
C ALA A 350 12.29 12.73 6.10
N MET A 351 12.64 13.67 5.20
CA MET A 351 13.26 14.95 5.57
C MET A 351 12.33 15.90 6.35
N SER A 352 11.01 15.76 6.20
CA SER A 352 10.01 16.58 6.92
C SER A 352 9.97 16.25 8.42
N ARG A 353 10.29 15.00 8.80
CA ARG A 353 10.30 14.57 10.21
C ARG A 353 11.61 14.90 10.94
N TYR A 354 12.69 15.23 10.21
CA TYR A 354 13.95 15.69 10.78
C TYR A 354 14.05 17.22 10.66
N GLY A 355 13.37 17.91 11.58
CA GLY A 355 13.55 19.35 11.74
C GLY A 355 15.04 19.72 11.89
N ARG A 356 15.45 20.74 11.14
CA ARG A 356 16.73 21.46 11.30
C ARG A 356 17.07 21.60 12.78
N LYS A 357 18.07 20.86 13.26
CA LYS A 357 18.92 21.36 14.33
C LYS A 357 19.96 22.26 13.68
N THR A 358 19.61 23.55 13.58
CA THR A 358 20.58 24.63 13.39
C THR A 358 21.68 24.50 14.45
N MET A 359 22.95 24.56 14.01
CA MET A 359 23.99 25.24 14.78
C MET A 359 24.17 26.65 14.25
#